data_AF-A0A1B1N935-F1
#
_entry.id   AF-A0A1B1N935-F1
#
_cell.length_a   1.000
_cell.length_b   1.000
_cell.length_c   1.000
_cell.angle_alpha   90.00
_cell.angle_beta   90.00
_cell.angle_gamma   90.00
#
_symmetry.space_group_name_H-M   'P 1'
#
loop_
_entity.id
_entity.type
_entity.pdbx_description
1 polymer ?
#
loop_
_entity_poly.entity_id
_entity_poly.type
_entity_poly.pdbx_seq_one_letter_code
_entity_poly.pdbx_strand_id
1 'polypeptide(L)'
;MTPTRTVGPLDARRGSTGGVESAVVLLPIGVCIGLLALVWPSPGVTTLALAAGLLVPGVATAALLRRRPRPVTAADVVTLGRVALTGVVATATVLVLAGELPGRGWALAAAVGLALALDAADGYVARRTGTASEAGARLDMESDAALLLVLSVLAGPTLGWWVIAIGAMRYLFVLASWVRPALRGPLAPRGWRRVVAALQGIALVTVLVPVVPVALAGTACVVALLLLAGSFTRDVVDLETRA
;
A
#
# COMPACT_ATOMS: atom_id res chain seq x y z
N MET A 1 51.20 -27.73 -26.53
CA MET A 1 50.35 -27.56 -25.32
C MET A 1 49.49 -26.33 -25.52
N THR A 2 48.26 -26.53 -25.95
CA THR A 2 47.28 -25.50 -26.30
C THR A 2 46.14 -25.63 -25.29
N PRO A 3 45.76 -24.59 -24.53
CA PRO A 3 44.65 -24.72 -23.59
C PRO A 3 43.33 -24.61 -24.35
N THR A 4 42.57 -25.70 -24.32
CA THR A 4 41.17 -25.79 -24.74
C THR A 4 40.31 -24.93 -23.80
N ARG A 5 39.84 -23.78 -24.30
CA ARG A 5 38.76 -23.01 -23.65
C ARG A 5 37.45 -23.77 -23.83
N THR A 6 36.99 -24.43 -22.79
CA THR A 6 35.61 -24.90 -22.65
C THR A 6 34.72 -23.68 -22.41
N VAL A 7 34.02 -23.23 -23.46
CA VAL A 7 32.94 -22.24 -23.33
C VAL A 7 31.74 -22.98 -22.72
N GLY A 8 31.47 -22.74 -21.43
CA GLY A 8 30.33 -23.31 -20.73
C GLY A 8 29.01 -22.75 -21.26
N PRO A 9 27.94 -23.55 -21.36
CA PRO A 9 26.62 -23.08 -21.77
C PRO A 9 25.92 -22.40 -20.59
N LEU A 10 26.09 -21.09 -20.43
CA LEU A 10 25.36 -20.29 -19.44
C LEU A 10 24.68 -19.05 -20.05
N ASP A 11 24.17 -19.16 -21.27
CA ASP A 11 23.38 -18.09 -21.92
C ASP A 11 21.90 -18.42 -22.10
N ALA A 12 21.35 -19.32 -21.27
CA ALA A 12 19.95 -19.80 -21.38
C ALA A 12 19.00 -19.27 -20.29
N ARG A 13 19.21 -18.06 -19.73
CA ARG A 13 18.22 -17.41 -18.83
C ARG A 13 18.05 -15.89 -19.08
N ARG A 14 18.11 -15.46 -20.33
CA ARG A 14 17.78 -14.06 -20.74
C ARG A 14 16.35 -13.89 -21.30
N GLY A 15 15.43 -14.82 -21.04
CA GLY A 15 14.04 -14.72 -21.50
C GLY A 15 13.04 -14.80 -20.35
N SER A 16 12.61 -13.66 -19.81
CA SER A 16 11.29 -13.43 -19.17
C SER A 16 11.19 -12.09 -18.43
N THR A 17 12.30 -11.40 -18.17
CA THR A 17 12.31 -10.16 -17.37
C THR A 17 11.48 -9.04 -18.01
N GLY A 18 11.51 -8.89 -19.33
CA GLY A 18 10.75 -7.83 -20.01
C GLY A 18 9.23 -7.99 -19.96
N GLY A 19 8.72 -9.22 -19.89
CA GLY A 19 7.27 -9.47 -19.83
C GLY A 19 6.68 -9.12 -18.47
N VAL A 20 7.39 -9.48 -17.40
CA VAL A 20 6.96 -9.16 -16.03
C VAL A 20 7.10 -7.65 -15.78
N GLU A 21 8.21 -7.03 -16.19
CA GLU A 21 8.43 -5.57 -16.14
C GLU A 21 7.38 -4.77 -16.91
N SER A 22 6.90 -5.29 -18.05
CA SER A 22 5.82 -4.65 -18.81
C SER A 22 4.46 -4.85 -18.14
N ALA A 23 4.20 -6.05 -17.58
CA ALA A 23 2.96 -6.33 -16.86
C ALA A 23 2.82 -5.48 -15.58
N VAL A 24 3.93 -5.19 -14.89
CA VAL A 24 4.01 -4.25 -13.75
C VAL A 24 3.36 -2.91 -14.05
N VAL A 25 3.71 -2.36 -15.20
CA VAL A 25 3.33 -0.99 -15.57
C VAL A 25 1.98 -0.99 -16.24
N LEU A 26 1.74 -1.95 -17.13
CA LEU A 26 0.55 -1.96 -17.99
C LEU A 26 -0.71 -2.44 -17.27
N LEU A 27 -0.60 -3.32 -16.26
CA LEU A 27 -1.78 -3.83 -15.56
C LEU A 27 -2.50 -2.75 -14.72
N PRO A 28 -1.84 -1.97 -13.84
CA PRO A 28 -2.50 -0.86 -13.15
C PRO A 28 -3.08 0.17 -14.11
N ILE A 29 -2.33 0.53 -15.15
CA ILE A 29 -2.77 1.48 -16.19
C ILE A 29 -4.03 0.94 -16.88
N GLY A 30 -4.02 -0.31 -17.32
CA GLY A 30 -5.14 -0.95 -18.01
C GLY A 30 -6.40 -1.04 -17.14
N VAL A 31 -6.25 -1.41 -15.86
CA VAL A 31 -7.40 -1.46 -14.93
C VAL A 31 -7.94 -0.05 -14.64
N CYS A 32 -7.08 0.94 -14.41
CA CYS A 32 -7.51 2.33 -14.22
C CYS A 32 -8.23 2.88 -15.46
N ILE A 33 -7.68 2.65 -16.66
CA ILE A 33 -8.32 3.06 -17.92
C ILE A 33 -9.65 2.34 -18.12
N GLY A 34 -9.72 1.03 -17.87
CA GLY A 34 -10.95 0.25 -17.98
C GLY A 34 -12.03 0.76 -17.04
N LEU A 35 -11.67 1.08 -15.80
CA LEU A 35 -12.59 1.61 -14.80
C LEU A 35 -13.10 3.01 -15.17
N LEU A 36 -12.24 3.86 -15.72
CA LEU A 36 -12.64 5.17 -16.26
C LEU A 36 -13.53 5.05 -17.50
N ALA A 37 -13.26 4.07 -18.37
CA ALA A 37 -14.07 3.77 -19.55
C ALA A 37 -15.44 3.15 -19.22
N LEU A 38 -15.64 2.67 -17.99
CA LEU A 38 -16.95 2.21 -17.50
C LEU A 38 -17.78 3.36 -16.94
N VAL A 39 -17.14 4.36 -16.33
CA VAL A 39 -17.81 5.46 -15.61
C VAL A 39 -18.01 6.69 -16.49
N TRP A 40 -17.14 6.93 -17.48
CA TRP A 40 -17.15 8.12 -18.34
C TRP A 40 -17.25 9.46 -17.57
N PRO A 41 -16.37 9.70 -16.58
CA PRO A 41 -16.41 10.93 -15.80
C PRO A 41 -15.93 12.13 -16.62
N SER A 42 -16.16 13.34 -16.12
CA SER A 42 -15.67 14.57 -16.78
C SER A 42 -14.14 14.54 -17.01
N PRO A 43 -13.60 15.28 -18.00
CA PRO A 43 -12.17 15.29 -18.29
C PRO A 43 -11.30 15.68 -17.09
N GLY A 44 -11.78 16.59 -16.24
CA GLY A 44 -11.08 17.01 -15.02
C GLY A 44 -10.98 15.87 -14.01
N VAL A 45 -12.09 15.17 -13.76
CA VAL A 45 -12.14 14.01 -12.85
C VAL A 45 -11.30 12.86 -13.40
N THR A 46 -11.36 12.61 -14.72
CA THR A 46 -10.52 11.61 -15.40
C THR A 46 -9.03 11.86 -15.15
N THR A 47 -8.59 13.12 -15.34
CA THR A 47 -7.19 13.52 -15.14
C THR A 47 -6.76 13.32 -13.69
N LEU A 48 -7.59 13.74 -12.73
CA LEU A 48 -7.29 13.58 -11.31
C LEU A 48 -7.26 12.10 -10.88
N ALA A 49 -8.19 11.29 -11.40
CA ALA A 49 -8.29 9.87 -11.09
C ALA A 49 -7.08 9.09 -11.65
N LEU A 50 -6.64 9.40 -12.88
CA LEU A 50 -5.40 8.85 -13.43
C LEU A 50 -4.17 9.28 -12.62
N ALA A 51 -4.08 10.56 -12.25
CA ALA A 51 -2.96 11.05 -11.45
C ALA A 51 -2.89 10.34 -10.08
N ALA A 52 -4.02 10.21 -9.38
CA ALA A 52 -4.10 9.51 -8.11
C ALA A 52 -3.79 8.01 -8.26
N GLY A 53 -4.37 7.36 -9.26
CA GLY A 53 -4.20 5.94 -9.52
C GLY A 53 -2.80 5.52 -9.97
N LEU A 54 -2.04 6.43 -10.59
CA LEU A 54 -0.69 6.15 -11.08
C LEU A 54 0.41 6.60 -10.13
N LEU A 55 0.12 7.40 -9.10
CA LEU A 55 1.13 7.92 -8.18
C LEU A 55 1.90 6.80 -7.47
N VAL A 56 1.19 5.95 -6.73
CA VAL A 56 1.81 4.84 -5.97
C VAL A 56 2.45 3.80 -6.92
N PRO A 57 1.77 3.35 -7.99
CA PRO A 57 2.40 2.51 -9.02
C PRO A 57 3.64 3.08 -9.66
N GLY A 58 3.63 4.36 -10.00
CA GLY A 58 4.77 5.05 -10.62
C GLY A 58 5.97 5.07 -9.68
N VAL A 59 5.76 5.43 -8.40
CA VAL A 59 6.82 5.48 -7.39
C VAL A 59 7.40 4.08 -7.13
N ALA A 60 6.54 3.07 -6.94
CA ALA A 60 7.00 1.70 -6.70
C ALA A 60 7.76 1.12 -7.91
N THR A 61 7.27 1.37 -9.14
CA THR A 61 7.96 0.98 -10.38
C THR A 61 9.32 1.67 -10.47
N ALA A 62 9.39 2.97 -10.23
CA ALA A 62 10.65 3.71 -10.26
C ALA A 62 11.64 3.20 -9.20
N ALA A 63 11.15 2.84 -8.02
CA ALA A 63 11.97 2.25 -6.95
C ALA A 63 12.51 0.86 -7.35
N LEU A 64 11.69 0.01 -7.97
CA LEU A 64 12.10 -1.30 -8.48
C LEU A 64 13.15 -1.17 -9.58
N LEU A 65 12.95 -0.27 -10.56
CA LEU A 65 13.89 -0.03 -11.66
C LEU A 65 15.26 0.48 -11.21
N ARG A 66 15.32 1.16 -10.06
CA ARG A 66 16.56 1.68 -9.46
C ARG A 66 17.34 0.60 -8.69
N ARG A 67 16.80 -0.60 -8.44
CA ARG A 67 17.49 -1.68 -7.71
C ARG A 67 18.64 -2.30 -8.53
N ARG A 68 19.71 -2.71 -7.83
CA ARG A 68 20.86 -3.44 -8.36
C ARG A 68 21.27 -4.54 -7.36
N PRO A 69 21.42 -5.82 -7.77
CA PRO A 69 21.07 -6.40 -9.08
C PRO A 69 19.54 -6.48 -9.29
N ARG A 70 19.09 -6.81 -10.51
CA ARG A 70 17.68 -6.80 -10.95
C ARG A 70 16.96 -8.17 -11.01
N PRO A 71 17.27 -9.21 -10.21
CA PRO A 71 16.46 -10.41 -10.28
C PRO A 71 15.06 -10.10 -9.74
N VAL A 72 14.05 -10.25 -10.58
CA VAL A 72 12.64 -10.19 -10.18
C VAL A 72 12.36 -11.41 -9.30
N THR A 73 12.00 -11.16 -8.06
CA THR A 73 11.66 -12.18 -7.07
C THR A 73 10.16 -12.45 -7.06
N ALA A 74 9.74 -13.58 -6.49
CA ALA A 74 8.31 -13.84 -6.26
C ALA A 74 7.65 -12.75 -5.40
N ALA A 75 8.41 -12.14 -4.47
CA ALA A 75 7.96 -11.03 -3.65
C ALA A 75 7.71 -9.75 -4.47
N ASP A 76 8.43 -9.54 -5.58
CA ASP A 76 8.17 -8.42 -6.46
C ASP A 76 6.83 -8.60 -7.17
N VAL A 77 6.48 -9.79 -7.66
CA VAL A 77 5.18 -10.06 -8.34
C VAL A 77 3.98 -9.70 -7.46
N VAL A 78 4.04 -10.00 -6.17
CA VAL A 78 2.91 -9.68 -5.29
C VAL A 78 2.92 -8.23 -4.84
N THR A 79 4.11 -7.64 -4.63
CA THR A 79 4.26 -6.19 -4.45
C THR A 79 3.60 -5.43 -5.61
N LEU A 80 3.73 -5.96 -6.83
CA LEU A 80 3.13 -5.39 -8.04
C LEU A 80 1.61 -5.50 -8.07
N GLY A 81 1.07 -6.66 -7.71
CA GLY A 81 -0.38 -6.83 -7.56
C GLY A 81 -0.97 -5.87 -6.52
N ARG A 82 -0.29 -5.73 -5.38
CA ARG A 82 -0.70 -4.80 -4.32
C ARG A 82 -0.66 -3.35 -4.78
N VAL A 83 0.45 -2.93 -5.36
CA VAL A 83 0.64 -1.56 -5.85
C VAL A 83 -0.41 -1.22 -6.92
N ALA A 84 -0.71 -2.16 -7.81
CA ALA A 84 -1.77 -2.00 -8.79
C ALA A 84 -3.13 -1.80 -8.10
N LEU A 85 -3.46 -2.62 -7.10
CA LEU A 85 -4.69 -2.47 -6.32
C LEU A 85 -4.76 -1.13 -5.57
N THR A 86 -3.65 -0.66 -4.98
CA THR A 86 -3.61 0.68 -4.38
C THR A 86 -3.92 1.77 -5.40
N GLY A 87 -3.42 1.64 -6.63
CA GLY A 87 -3.77 2.53 -7.74
C GLY A 87 -5.27 2.47 -8.09
N VAL A 88 -5.86 1.27 -8.17
CA VAL A 88 -7.30 1.10 -8.41
C VAL A 88 -8.13 1.75 -7.30
N VAL A 89 -7.76 1.55 -6.05
CA VAL A 89 -8.45 2.13 -4.88
C VAL A 89 -8.31 3.67 -4.89
N ALA A 90 -7.16 4.21 -5.27
CA ALA A 90 -6.95 5.65 -5.40
C ALA A 90 -7.81 6.27 -6.53
N THR A 91 -7.87 5.63 -7.70
CA THR A 91 -8.77 6.00 -8.80
C THR A 91 -10.22 5.98 -8.34
N ALA A 92 -10.66 4.89 -7.71
CA ALA A 92 -12.01 4.75 -7.19
C ALA A 92 -12.33 5.81 -6.13
N THR A 93 -11.34 6.19 -5.31
CA THR A 93 -11.49 7.24 -4.31
C THR A 93 -11.81 8.58 -4.95
N VAL A 94 -11.08 8.98 -6.00
CA VAL A 94 -11.38 10.22 -6.73
C VAL A 94 -12.78 10.19 -7.34
N LEU A 95 -13.18 9.06 -7.91
CA LEU A 95 -14.51 8.91 -8.51
C LEU A 95 -15.63 8.98 -7.45
N VAL A 96 -15.43 8.40 -6.28
CA VAL A 96 -16.37 8.52 -5.15
C VAL A 96 -16.48 9.98 -4.69
N LEU A 97 -15.36 10.67 -4.55
CA LEU A 97 -15.34 12.09 -4.15
C LEU A 97 -15.99 13.00 -5.19
N ALA A 98 -15.92 12.64 -6.46
CA ALA A 98 -16.58 13.35 -7.55
C ALA A 98 -18.08 13.01 -7.69
N GLY A 99 -18.61 12.06 -6.90
CA GLY A 99 -19.99 11.60 -7.00
C GLY A 99 -20.27 10.65 -8.17
N GLU A 100 -19.21 10.18 -8.84
CA GLU A 100 -19.29 9.29 -10.01
C GLU A 100 -19.41 7.81 -9.63
N LEU A 101 -19.03 7.46 -8.38
CA LEU A 101 -19.18 6.12 -7.81
C LEU A 101 -19.78 6.18 -6.40
N PRO A 102 -20.55 5.16 -5.99
CA PRO A 102 -21.02 5.07 -4.62
C PRO A 102 -19.85 4.81 -3.66
N GLY A 103 -19.76 5.59 -2.57
CA GLY A 103 -18.72 5.42 -1.54
C GLY A 103 -18.85 4.17 -0.68
N ARG A 104 -19.95 3.43 -0.81
CA ARG A 104 -20.23 2.17 -0.11
C ARG A 104 -20.74 1.16 -1.12
N GLY A 105 -20.03 0.04 -1.28
CA GLY A 105 -20.34 -0.94 -2.31
C GLY A 105 -19.51 -2.21 -2.18
N TRP A 106 -20.09 -3.35 -2.54
CA TRP A 106 -19.42 -4.65 -2.47
C TRP A 106 -18.18 -4.73 -3.36
N ALA A 107 -18.20 -4.14 -4.55
CA ALA A 107 -17.04 -4.10 -5.44
C ALA A 107 -15.85 -3.36 -4.80
N LEU A 108 -16.13 -2.21 -4.19
CA LEU A 108 -15.11 -1.39 -3.51
C LEU A 108 -14.58 -2.09 -2.26
N ALA A 109 -15.46 -2.66 -1.44
CA ALA A 109 -15.08 -3.44 -0.27
C ALA A 109 -14.26 -4.69 -0.65
N ALA A 110 -14.61 -5.37 -1.73
CA ALA A 110 -13.87 -6.53 -2.23
C ALA A 110 -12.48 -6.15 -2.78
N ALA A 111 -12.38 -5.06 -3.54
CA ALA A 111 -11.09 -4.57 -4.05
C ALA A 111 -10.13 -4.20 -2.92
N VAL A 112 -10.62 -3.47 -1.91
CA VAL A 112 -9.83 -3.10 -0.73
C VAL A 112 -9.50 -4.32 0.12
N GLY A 113 -10.47 -5.20 0.37
CA GLY A 113 -10.26 -6.42 1.13
C GLY A 113 -9.21 -7.32 0.48
N LEU A 114 -9.22 -7.43 -0.86
CA LEU A 114 -8.23 -8.17 -1.62
C LEU A 114 -6.84 -7.52 -1.51
N ALA A 115 -6.74 -6.19 -1.57
CA ALA A 115 -5.48 -5.47 -1.39
C ALA A 115 -4.84 -5.76 -0.02
N LEU A 116 -5.64 -5.71 1.05
CA LEU A 116 -5.19 -6.00 2.41
C LEU A 116 -4.87 -7.49 2.62
N ALA A 117 -5.63 -8.40 2.00
CA ALA A 117 -5.37 -9.83 2.09
C ALA A 117 -4.06 -10.23 1.39
N LEU A 118 -3.78 -9.64 0.23
CA LEU A 118 -2.52 -9.84 -0.48
C LEU A 118 -1.33 -9.33 0.33
N ASP A 119 -1.45 -8.17 0.99
CA ASP A 119 -0.42 -7.65 1.90
C ASP A 119 -0.11 -8.61 3.07
N ALA A 120 -1.16 -9.16 3.69
CA ALA A 120 -1.00 -10.11 4.77
C ALA A 120 -0.32 -11.42 4.31
N ALA A 121 -0.68 -11.90 3.11
CA ALA A 121 -0.07 -13.08 2.49
C ALA A 121 1.41 -12.84 2.17
N ASP A 122 1.76 -11.66 1.66
CA ASP A 122 3.14 -11.29 1.32
C ASP A 122 4.05 -11.25 2.52
N GLY A 123 3.59 -10.58 3.58
CA GLY A 123 4.32 -10.57 4.83
C GLY A 123 4.55 -11.99 5.34
N TYR A 124 3.58 -12.89 5.17
CA TYR A 124 3.71 -14.29 5.57
C TYR A 124 4.71 -15.08 4.73
N VAL A 125 4.63 -14.98 3.40
CA VAL A 125 5.54 -15.66 2.48
C VAL A 125 6.97 -15.16 2.68
N ALA A 126 7.19 -13.84 2.69
CA ALA A 126 8.53 -13.26 2.84
C ALA A 126 9.23 -13.68 4.14
N ARG A 127 8.48 -13.83 5.24
CA ARG A 127 9.01 -14.34 6.51
C ARG A 127 9.35 -15.83 6.47
N ARG A 128 8.59 -16.63 5.72
CA ARG A 128 8.82 -18.08 5.55
C ARG A 128 9.99 -18.37 4.63
N THR A 129 10.21 -17.54 3.60
CA THR A 129 11.24 -17.77 2.57
C THR A 129 12.57 -17.08 2.82
N GLY A 130 12.65 -16.20 3.83
CA GLY A 130 13.89 -15.47 4.15
C GLY A 130 14.33 -14.49 3.05
N THR A 131 13.44 -14.14 2.12
CA THR A 131 13.74 -13.29 0.95
C THR A 131 13.58 -11.79 1.24
N ALA A 132 13.57 -11.39 2.52
CA ALA A 132 13.36 -10.01 2.92
C ALA A 132 14.62 -9.17 2.65
N SER A 133 14.49 -8.17 1.77
CA SER A 133 15.51 -7.12 1.62
C SER A 133 15.08 -5.87 2.39
N GLU A 134 16.03 -5.11 2.93
CA GLU A 134 15.73 -3.85 3.66
C GLU A 134 15.03 -2.82 2.75
N ALA A 135 15.44 -2.72 1.49
CA ALA A 135 14.81 -1.85 0.50
C ALA A 135 13.37 -2.30 0.16
N GLY A 136 13.11 -3.62 0.18
CA GLY A 136 11.78 -4.20 0.08
C GLY A 136 10.90 -3.78 1.24
N ALA A 137 11.35 -4.01 2.46
CA ALA A 137 10.61 -3.70 3.68
C ALA A 137 10.26 -2.21 3.83
N ARG A 138 11.12 -1.30 3.37
CA ARG A 138 10.80 0.14 3.36
C ARG A 138 9.72 0.49 2.36
N LEU A 139 9.83 0.01 1.12
CA LEU A 139 8.81 0.26 0.09
C LEU A 139 7.46 -0.35 0.50
N ASP A 140 7.50 -1.52 1.12
CA ASP A 140 6.35 -2.25 1.66
C ASP A 140 5.58 -1.41 2.69
N MET A 141 6.31 -0.89 3.68
CA MET A 141 5.76 -0.03 4.73
C MET A 141 5.20 1.29 4.18
N GLU A 142 5.86 1.91 3.20
CA GLU A 142 5.35 3.14 2.58
C GLU A 142 4.10 2.88 1.73
N SER A 143 4.04 1.74 1.05
CA SER A 143 2.88 1.36 0.24
C SER A 143 1.65 1.05 1.10
N ASP A 144 1.85 0.38 2.24
CA ASP A 144 0.80 0.12 3.23
C ASP A 144 0.27 1.43 3.84
N ALA A 145 1.17 2.33 4.25
CA ALA A 145 0.78 3.64 4.75
C ALA A 145 0.03 4.48 3.71
N ALA A 146 0.46 4.44 2.45
CA ALA A 146 -0.22 5.13 1.36
C ALA A 146 -1.62 4.54 1.11
N LEU A 147 -1.77 3.21 1.14
CA LEU A 147 -3.07 2.56 1.04
C LEU A 147 -3.99 2.98 2.19
N LEU A 148 -3.52 2.92 3.44
CA LEU A 148 -4.29 3.38 4.60
C LEU A 148 -4.70 4.86 4.49
N LEU A 149 -3.85 5.73 3.97
CA LEU A 149 -4.19 7.13 3.69
C LEU A 149 -5.31 7.24 2.66
N VAL A 150 -5.19 6.56 1.52
CA VAL A 150 -6.24 6.56 0.48
C VAL A 150 -7.56 6.04 1.05
N LEU A 151 -7.53 4.94 1.81
CA LEU A 151 -8.72 4.38 2.47
C LEU A 151 -9.34 5.34 3.48
N SER A 152 -8.53 6.06 4.24
CA SER A 152 -9.02 7.05 5.20
C SER A 152 -9.68 8.26 4.53
N VAL A 153 -9.18 8.67 3.35
CA VAL A 153 -9.82 9.69 2.50
C VAL A 153 -11.13 9.18 1.93
N LEU A 154 -11.14 7.93 1.43
CA LEU A 154 -12.34 7.26 0.92
C LEU A 154 -13.44 7.12 1.97
N ALA A 155 -13.07 6.89 3.23
CA ALA A 155 -14.00 6.82 4.36
C ALA A 155 -14.56 8.20 4.77
N GLY A 156 -13.88 9.29 4.40
CA GLY A 156 -14.21 10.67 4.80
C GLY A 156 -15.65 11.10 4.50
N PRO A 157 -16.18 10.90 3.28
CA PRO A 157 -17.59 11.20 2.96
C PRO A 157 -18.61 10.44 3.81
N THR A 158 -18.26 9.26 4.35
CA THR A 158 -19.18 8.42 5.13
C THR A 158 -19.13 8.72 6.63
N LEU A 159 -17.94 8.97 7.18
CA LEU A 159 -17.72 9.11 8.63
C LEU A 159 -17.28 10.51 9.06
N GLY A 160 -16.94 11.39 8.12
CA GLY A 160 -16.32 12.69 8.34
C GLY A 160 -14.80 12.64 8.19
N TRP A 161 -14.18 13.80 7.97
CA TRP A 161 -12.76 13.91 7.61
C TRP A 161 -11.77 13.60 8.75
N TRP A 162 -12.24 13.42 9.99
CA TRP A 162 -11.39 13.01 11.11
C TRP A 162 -10.71 11.65 10.87
N VAL A 163 -11.30 10.78 10.04
CA VAL A 163 -10.78 9.43 9.76
C VAL A 163 -9.42 9.49 9.06
N ILE A 164 -9.11 10.60 8.36
CA ILE A 164 -7.79 10.86 7.75
C ILE A 164 -6.66 10.75 8.77
N ALA A 165 -6.92 11.00 10.06
CA ALA A 165 -5.93 10.83 11.12
C ALA A 165 -5.35 9.40 11.18
N ILE A 166 -6.13 8.38 10.80
CA ILE A 166 -5.67 6.98 10.75
C ILE A 166 -4.53 6.83 9.73
N GLY A 167 -4.74 7.29 8.50
CA GLY A 167 -3.74 7.21 7.44
C GLY A 167 -2.61 8.23 7.56
N ALA A 168 -2.88 9.38 8.18
CA ALA A 168 -1.90 10.44 8.38
C ALA A 168 -0.82 10.09 9.43
N MET A 169 -1.10 9.15 10.34
CA MET A 169 -0.23 8.88 11.50
C MET A 169 1.23 8.54 11.11
N ARG A 170 1.44 7.78 10.02
CA ARG A 170 2.79 7.48 9.51
C ARG A 170 3.55 8.75 9.15
N TYR A 171 2.90 9.64 8.40
CA TYR A 171 3.49 10.90 7.94
C TYR A 171 3.74 11.86 9.10
N LEU A 172 2.83 11.88 10.08
CA LEU A 172 3.02 12.62 11.33
C LEU A 172 4.23 12.09 12.12
N PHE A 173 4.46 10.77 12.18
CA PHE A 173 5.66 10.19 12.80
C PHE A 173 6.93 10.66 12.09
N VAL A 174 6.94 10.63 10.74
CA VAL A 174 8.08 11.09 9.95
C VAL A 174 8.36 12.57 10.20
N LEU A 175 7.32 13.41 10.20
CA LEU A 175 7.45 14.84 10.48
C LEU A 175 7.95 15.11 11.91
N ALA A 176 7.41 14.40 12.90
CA ALA A 176 7.87 14.48 14.29
C ALA A 176 9.35 14.11 14.42
N SER A 177 9.82 13.12 13.64
CA SER A 177 11.24 12.71 13.64
C SER A 177 12.21 13.75 13.07
N TRP A 178 11.71 14.79 12.40
CA TRP A 178 12.53 15.92 11.97
C TRP A 178 12.79 16.90 13.11
N VAL A 179 11.82 17.07 14.00
CA VAL A 179 11.92 17.94 15.17
C VAL A 179 12.60 17.21 16.34
N ARG A 180 12.37 15.90 16.48
CA ARG A 180 12.93 15.05 17.53
C ARG A 180 13.77 13.92 16.91
N PRO A 181 15.10 14.10 16.75
CA PRO A 181 15.97 13.08 16.14
C PRO A 181 15.98 11.73 16.88
N ALA A 182 15.68 11.72 18.18
CA ALA A 182 15.51 10.51 18.99
C ALA A 182 14.50 9.52 18.37
N LEU A 183 13.50 10.03 17.64
CA LEU A 183 12.48 9.20 16.97
C LEU A 183 13.00 8.42 15.75
N ARG A 184 14.23 8.66 15.31
CA ARG A 184 14.89 7.93 14.22
C ARG A 184 15.52 6.61 14.67
N GLY A 185 15.52 6.33 15.97
CA GLY A 185 16.06 5.09 16.53
C GLY A 185 15.32 3.84 16.05
N PRO A 186 15.98 2.67 16.00
CA PRO A 186 15.35 1.43 15.61
C PRO A 186 14.28 1.03 16.64
N LEU A 187 13.03 0.95 16.19
CA LEU A 187 11.92 0.48 17.01
C LEU A 187 12.02 -1.04 17.19
N ALA A 188 11.91 -1.51 18.44
CA ALA A 188 11.90 -2.93 18.72
C ALA A 188 10.76 -3.62 17.94
N PRO A 189 10.99 -4.78 17.30
CA PRO A 189 9.95 -5.50 16.58
C PRO A 189 8.90 -6.04 17.57
N ARG A 190 7.82 -5.28 17.76
CA ARG A 190 6.69 -5.67 18.61
C ARG A 190 5.54 -6.15 17.72
N GLY A 191 5.14 -7.41 17.87
CA GLY A 191 4.00 -8.00 17.14
C GLY A 191 2.70 -7.20 17.30
N TRP A 192 2.55 -6.47 18.40
CA TRP A 192 1.44 -5.55 18.66
C TRP A 192 1.26 -4.48 17.58
N ARG A 193 2.34 -3.88 17.07
CA ARG A 193 2.26 -2.81 16.06
C ARG A 193 1.61 -3.31 14.76
N ARG A 194 1.92 -4.55 14.41
CA ARG A 194 1.34 -5.23 13.25
C ARG A 194 -0.16 -5.51 13.44
N VAL A 195 -0.57 -5.91 14.65
CA VAL A 195 -1.99 -6.10 14.97
C VAL A 195 -2.75 -4.78 14.86
N VAL A 196 -2.20 -3.69 15.42
CA VAL A 196 -2.81 -2.36 15.35
C VAL A 196 -2.96 -1.88 13.90
N ALA A 197 -1.96 -2.09 13.05
CA ALA A 197 -2.03 -1.76 11.62
C ALA A 197 -3.12 -2.57 10.89
N ALA A 198 -3.18 -3.88 11.12
CA ALA A 198 -4.22 -4.74 10.55
C ALA A 198 -5.63 -4.30 10.98
N LEU A 199 -5.80 -3.92 12.24
CA LEU A 199 -7.07 -3.39 12.75
C LEU A 199 -7.46 -2.07 12.09
N GLN A 200 -6.52 -1.21 11.69
CA GLN A 200 -6.84 0.01 10.92
C GLN A 200 -7.46 -0.35 9.56
N GLY A 201 -6.81 -1.26 8.83
CA GLY A 201 -7.30 -1.71 7.53
C GLY A 201 -8.68 -2.36 7.62
N ILE A 202 -8.89 -3.25 8.61
CA ILE A 202 -10.18 -3.89 8.86
C ILE A 202 -11.25 -2.85 9.18
N ALA A 203 -10.98 -1.90 10.09
CA ALA A 203 -11.93 -0.85 10.43
C ALA A 203 -12.33 -0.03 9.21
N LEU A 204 -11.39 0.37 8.37
CA LEU A 204 -11.66 1.12 7.14
C LEU A 204 -12.47 0.30 6.11
N VAL A 205 -12.22 -1.01 5.99
CA VAL A 205 -13.04 -1.88 5.14
C VAL A 205 -14.49 -1.90 5.59
N THR A 206 -14.77 -1.93 6.90
CA THR A 206 -16.15 -1.93 7.40
C THR A 206 -16.95 -0.69 6.97
N VAL A 207 -16.27 0.44 6.71
CA VAL A 207 -16.89 1.67 6.18
C VAL A 207 -17.42 1.47 4.77
N LEU A 208 -16.79 0.59 3.98
CA LEU A 208 -17.13 0.36 2.58
C LEU A 208 -18.26 -0.67 2.41
N VAL A 209 -18.47 -1.53 3.42
CA VAL A 209 -19.43 -2.63 3.37
C VAL A 209 -20.87 -2.08 3.54
N PRO A 210 -21.75 -2.22 2.54
CA PRO A 210 -23.08 -1.60 2.57
C PRO A 210 -23.95 -2.00 3.76
N VAL A 211 -23.89 -3.27 4.17
CA VAL A 211 -24.71 -3.84 5.25
C VAL A 211 -24.23 -3.46 6.66
N VAL A 212 -23.01 -2.95 6.81
CA VAL A 212 -22.48 -2.53 8.12
C VAL A 212 -23.10 -1.18 8.49
N PRO A 213 -23.80 -1.05 9.63
CA PRO A 213 -24.33 0.24 10.07
C PRO A 213 -23.22 1.28 10.21
N VAL A 214 -23.46 2.51 9.74
CA VAL A 214 -22.47 3.60 9.78
C VAL A 214 -21.97 3.86 11.20
N ALA A 215 -22.85 3.77 12.20
CA ALA A 215 -22.46 3.89 13.61
C ALA A 215 -21.44 2.82 14.03
N LEU A 216 -21.64 1.56 13.63
CA LEU A 216 -20.73 0.46 13.96
C LEU A 216 -19.37 0.64 13.28
N ALA A 217 -19.36 1.02 11.99
CA ALA A 217 -18.14 1.33 11.26
C ALA A 217 -17.40 2.52 11.91
N GLY A 218 -18.13 3.56 12.31
CA GLY A 218 -17.59 4.70 13.05
C GLY A 218 -16.94 4.29 14.37
N THR A 219 -17.62 3.46 15.18
CA THR A 219 -17.06 2.92 16.42
C THR A 219 -15.78 2.12 16.15
N ALA A 220 -15.77 1.28 15.12
CA ALA A 220 -14.57 0.53 14.73
C ALA A 220 -13.40 1.45 14.39
N CYS A 221 -13.64 2.52 13.61
CA CYS A 221 -12.61 3.51 13.27
C CYS A 221 -12.13 4.32 14.50
N VAL A 222 -13.01 4.66 15.45
CA VAL A 222 -12.60 5.32 16.70
C VAL A 222 -11.70 4.42 17.53
N VAL A 223 -12.10 3.16 17.72
CA VAL A 223 -11.29 2.16 18.46
C VAL A 223 -9.93 1.97 17.77
N ALA A 224 -9.95 1.84 16.44
CA ALA A 224 -8.73 1.71 15.64
C ALA A 224 -7.80 2.92 15.85
N LEU A 225 -8.32 4.15 15.77
CA LEU A 225 -7.55 5.37 15.98
C LEU A 225 -6.98 5.48 17.40
N LEU A 226 -7.74 5.09 18.43
CA LEU A 226 -7.27 5.07 19.81
C LEU A 226 -6.15 4.05 20.03
N LEU A 227 -6.27 2.85 19.44
CA LEU A 227 -5.21 1.84 19.48
C LEU A 227 -3.94 2.34 18.77
N LEU A 228 -4.11 3.03 17.63
CA LEU A 228 -3.02 3.61 16.86
C LEU A 228 -2.31 4.72 17.64
N ALA A 229 -3.07 5.66 18.22
CA ALA A 229 -2.54 6.72 19.06
C ALA A 229 -1.81 6.14 20.29
N GLY A 230 -2.41 5.16 20.98
CA GLY A 230 -1.78 4.50 22.11
C GLY A 230 -0.53 3.70 21.73
N SER A 231 -0.46 3.13 20.52
CA SER A 231 0.76 2.49 20.01
C SER A 231 1.84 3.54 19.74
N PHE A 232 1.46 4.65 19.11
CA PHE A 232 2.36 5.76 18.78
C PHE A 232 2.97 6.39 20.04
N THR A 233 2.16 6.69 21.05
CA THR A 233 2.65 7.27 22.31
C THR A 233 3.66 6.35 23.00
N ARG A 234 3.41 5.03 23.00
CA ARG A 234 4.37 4.06 23.55
C ARG A 234 5.67 4.02 22.75
N ASP A 235 5.60 4.10 21.42
CA ASP A 235 6.78 4.13 20.55
C ASP A 235 7.60 5.41 20.82
N VAL A 236 6.96 6.57 20.99
CA VAL A 236 7.64 7.83 21.33
C VAL A 236 8.32 7.74 22.70
N VAL A 237 7.61 7.28 23.74
CA VAL A 237 8.17 7.16 25.10
C VAL A 237 9.34 6.16 25.14
N ASP A 238 9.24 5.02 24.47
CA ASP A 238 10.33 4.03 24.40
C ASP A 238 11.56 4.60 23.68
N LEU A 239 11.39 5.45 22.67
CA LEU A 239 12.51 6.10 21.98
C LEU A 239 13.12 7.25 22.77
N GLU A 240 12.31 8.04 23.48
CA GLU A 240 12.81 9.15 24.32
C GLU A 240 13.53 8.65 25.59
N THR A 241 13.08 7.54 26.19
CA THR A 241 13.77 6.95 27.36
C THR A 241 15.13 6.31 27.03
N ARG A 242 15.43 6.09 25.75
CA ARG A 242 16.69 5.49 25.27
C ARG A 242 17.68 6.50 24.68
N ALA A 243 17.26 7.75 24.49
CA ALA A 243 18.06 8.84 23.94
C ALA A 243 18.79 9.60 25.04
#